data_AF-A0A078L0I4-F1
#
_entry.id   AF-A0A078L0I4-F1
#
_cell.length_a   1.000
_cell.length_b   1.000
_cell.length_c   1.000
_cell.angle_alpha   90.00
_cell.angle_beta   90.00
_cell.angle_gamma   90.00
#
_symmetry.space_group_name_H-M   'P 1'
#
loop_
_entity.id
_entity.type
_entity.pdbx_description
1 polymer ?
#
loop_
_entity_poly.entity_id
_entity_poly.type
_entity_poly.pdbx_seq_one_letter_code
_entity_poly.pdbx_strand_id
1 'polypeptide(L)'
;MTNTNAENTEVLTAEDYNKAMNFIAQNLLSSLSQSMGALPQQLHNRKVVSQALAAFLTNIIYKQFPGDKDLSQEMLNEITEFVKLQLASIPEPA
;
A
#
# COMPACT_ATOMS: atom_id res chain seq x y z
N MET A 1 -32.52 -8.81 34.59
CA MET A 1 -31.10 -8.57 34.95
C MET A 1 -30.44 -9.92 34.87
N THR A 2 -29.66 -10.25 33.85
CA THR A 2 -28.30 -9.74 33.62
C THR A 2 -27.98 -9.70 32.12
N ASN A 3 -27.49 -8.55 31.66
CA ASN A 3 -26.91 -8.37 30.34
C ASN A 3 -25.40 -8.57 30.48
N THR A 4 -24.87 -9.68 29.96
CA THR A 4 -23.42 -9.93 29.91
C THR A 4 -23.03 -10.06 28.45
N ASN A 5 -23.07 -8.95 27.72
CA ASN A 5 -22.30 -8.83 26.48
C ASN A 5 -20.85 -8.56 26.89
N ALA A 6 -20.09 -9.64 27.07
CA ALA A 6 -18.64 -9.57 27.08
C ALA A 6 -18.21 -9.16 25.67
N GLU A 7 -17.86 -7.89 25.49
CA GLU A 7 -17.12 -7.41 24.33
C GLU A 7 -15.72 -8.05 24.39
N ASN A 8 -15.58 -9.22 23.78
CA ASN A 8 -14.29 -9.82 23.45
C ASN A 8 -13.59 -8.92 22.43
N THR A 9 -12.96 -7.87 22.93
CA THR A 9 -12.05 -7.04 22.14
C THR A 9 -10.73 -7.81 22.10
N GLU A 10 -10.63 -8.78 21.19
CA GLU A 10 -9.37 -9.48 20.93
C GLU A 10 -8.32 -8.42 20.55
N VAL A 11 -7.29 -8.28 21.39
CA VAL A 11 -6.21 -7.33 21.15
C VAL A 11 -5.35 -7.87 20.03
N LEU A 12 -5.34 -7.17 18.89
CA LEU A 12 -4.52 -7.53 17.73
C LEU A 12 -3.03 -7.59 18.10
N THR A 13 -2.38 -8.70 17.76
CA THR A 13 -0.95 -8.89 17.99
C THR A 13 -0.12 -8.28 16.85
N ALA A 14 1.17 -8.05 17.08
CA ALA A 14 2.11 -7.63 16.02
C ALA A 14 2.14 -8.64 14.84
N GLU A 15 1.91 -9.92 15.11
CA GLU A 15 1.82 -10.95 14.09
C GLU A 15 0.59 -10.75 13.18
N ASP A 16 -0.55 -10.34 13.75
CA ASP A 16 -1.78 -10.08 13.00
C ASP A 16 -1.61 -8.89 12.05
N TYR A 17 -0.95 -7.81 12.53
CA TYR A 17 -0.60 -6.68 11.68
C TYR A 17 0.35 -7.09 10.55
N ASN A 18 1.37 -7.90 10.85
CA ASN A 18 2.29 -8.40 9.83
C ASN A 18 1.58 -9.27 8.79
N LYS A 19 0.67 -10.16 9.21
CA LYS A 19 -0.15 -10.96 8.29
C LYS A 19 -1.02 -10.08 7.39
N ALA A 20 -1.69 -9.09 7.96
CA ALA A 20 -2.52 -8.17 7.21
C ALA A 20 -1.72 -7.36 6.18
N MET A 21 -0.58 -6.78 6.60
CA MET A 21 0.32 -6.04 5.70
C MET A 21 0.83 -6.93 4.56
N ASN A 22 1.29 -8.15 4.87
CA ASN A 22 1.79 -9.09 3.87
C ASN A 22 0.70 -9.51 2.89
N PHE A 23 -0.51 -9.78 3.38
CA PHE A 23 -1.64 -10.12 2.53
C PHE A 23 -1.97 -9.01 1.53
N ILE A 24 -2.04 -7.76 2.01
CA ILE A 24 -2.28 -6.59 1.14
C ILE A 24 -1.14 -6.44 0.13
N ALA A 25 0.11 -6.48 0.60
CA ALA A 25 1.28 -6.30 -0.25
C ALA A 25 1.36 -7.35 -1.38
N GLN A 26 1.12 -8.62 -1.07
CA GLN A 26 1.15 -9.71 -2.06
C GLN A 26 0.07 -9.56 -3.13
N ASN A 27 -1.16 -9.22 -2.73
CA ASN A 27 -2.25 -9.02 -3.67
C ASN A 27 -2.02 -7.82 -4.60
N LEU A 28 -1.50 -6.72 -4.05
CA LEU A 28 -1.13 -5.54 -4.83
C LEU A 28 0.01 -5.84 -5.80
N LEU A 29 1.07 -6.52 -5.34
CA LEU A 29 2.20 -6.92 -6.18
C LEU A 29 1.76 -7.82 -7.33
N SER A 30 0.93 -8.83 -7.05
CA SER A 30 0.40 -9.75 -8.05
C SER A 30 -0.39 -8.99 -9.13
N SER A 31 -1.34 -8.15 -8.70
CA SER A 31 -2.20 -7.38 -9.62
C SER A 31 -1.38 -6.40 -10.48
N LEU A 32 -0.43 -5.69 -9.87
CA LEU A 32 0.45 -4.77 -10.58
C LEU A 32 1.36 -5.52 -11.57
N SER A 33 1.92 -6.66 -11.17
CA SER A 33 2.79 -7.46 -12.04
C SER A 33 2.04 -8.00 -13.25
N GLN A 34 0.78 -8.42 -13.07
CA GLN A 34 -0.09 -8.82 -14.18
C GLN A 34 -0.40 -7.65 -15.11
N SER A 35 -0.74 -6.48 -14.57
CA SER A 35 -1.00 -5.28 -15.37
C SER A 35 0.23 -4.85 -16.16
N MET A 36 1.40 -4.89 -15.54
CA MET A 36 2.67 -4.61 -16.19
C MET A 36 3.03 -5.66 -17.24
N GLY A 37 2.76 -6.95 -17.01
CA GLY A 37 3.01 -8.01 -17.99
C GLY A 37 2.10 -7.93 -19.23
N ALA A 38 0.90 -7.37 -19.08
CA ALA A 38 -0.06 -7.17 -20.17
C ALA A 38 0.16 -5.87 -20.95
N LEU A 39 1.01 -4.96 -20.47
CA LEU A 39 1.26 -3.69 -21.12
C LEU A 39 2.09 -3.92 -22.40
N PRO A 40 1.73 -3.32 -23.56
CA PRO A 40 2.52 -3.45 -24.77
C PRO A 40 3.96 -2.92 -24.56
N GLN A 41 4.98 -3.64 -25.05
CA GLN A 41 6.38 -3.26 -24.84
C GLN A 41 6.71 -1.82 -25.24
N GLN A 42 6.09 -1.29 -26.30
CA GLN A 42 6.27 0.11 -26.71
C GLN A 42 5.83 1.14 -25.65
N LEU A 43 5.00 0.74 -24.70
CA LEU A 43 4.51 1.55 -23.59
C LEU A 43 5.24 1.26 -22.26
N HIS A 44 6.14 0.27 -22.21
CA HIS A 44 7.01 -0.01 -21.06
C HIS A 44 8.10 1.05 -20.91
N ASN A 45 7.72 2.27 -20.54
CA ASN A 45 8.65 3.34 -20.24
C ASN A 45 8.38 3.93 -18.87
N ARG A 46 9.43 4.49 -18.27
CA ARG A 46 9.41 5.08 -16.92
C ARG A 46 8.25 6.07 -16.72
N LYS A 47 7.92 6.87 -17.73
CA LYS A 47 6.87 7.89 -17.64
C LYS A 47 5.49 7.25 -17.47
N VAL A 48 5.14 6.28 -18.31
CA VAL A 48 3.85 5.57 -18.23
C VAL A 48 3.70 4.88 -16.88
N VAL A 49 4.73 4.14 -16.46
CA VAL A 49 4.69 3.38 -15.20
C VAL A 49 4.57 4.32 -14.00
N SER A 50 5.37 5.38 -13.93
CA SER A 50 5.32 6.34 -12.82
C SER A 50 3.99 7.09 -12.74
N GLN A 51 3.41 7.47 -13.88
CA GLN A 51 2.09 8.13 -13.92
C GLN A 51 0.97 7.19 -13.48
N ALA A 52 0.99 5.94 -13.94
CA ALA A 52 0.00 4.94 -13.55
C ALA A 52 0.06 4.65 -12.04
N LEU A 53 1.26 4.47 -11.49
CA LEU A 53 1.46 4.26 -10.04
C LEU A 53 1.02 5.48 -9.22
N ALA A 54 1.35 6.69 -9.66
CA ALA A 54 0.92 7.91 -8.99
C ALA A 54 -0.62 8.00 -8.95
N ALA A 55 -1.29 7.80 -10.10
CA ALA A 55 -2.74 7.82 -10.17
C ALA A 55 -3.38 6.74 -9.28
N PHE A 56 -2.81 5.53 -9.25
CA PHE A 56 -3.26 4.46 -8.37
C PHE A 56 -3.16 4.87 -6.89
N LEU A 57 -1.98 5.31 -6.45
CA LEU A 57 -1.74 5.70 -5.05
C LEU A 57 -2.65 6.85 -4.63
N THR A 58 -2.77 7.91 -5.45
CA THR A 58 -3.67 9.03 -5.17
C THR A 58 -5.12 8.57 -4.97
N ASN A 59 -5.61 7.66 -5.82
CA ASN A 59 -6.97 7.14 -5.70
C ASN A 59 -7.17 6.30 -4.44
N ILE A 60 -6.19 5.50 -4.04
CA ILE A 60 -6.27 4.69 -2.82
C ILE A 60 -6.24 5.57 -1.59
N ILE A 61 -5.30 6.52 -1.51
CA ILE A 61 -5.18 7.46 -0.38
C ILE A 61 -6.48 8.24 -0.20
N TYR A 62 -7.00 8.82 -1.29
CA TYR A 62 -8.24 9.59 -1.25
C TYR A 62 -9.44 8.76 -0.79
N LYS A 63 -9.51 7.47 -1.15
CA LYS A 63 -10.59 6.58 -0.72
C LYS A 63 -10.55 6.27 0.78
N GLN A 64 -9.37 6.26 1.40
CA GLN A 64 -9.25 6.01 2.84
C GLN A 64 -9.53 7.25 3.68
N PHE A 65 -9.22 8.44 3.15
CA PHE A 65 -9.42 9.71 3.85
C PHE A 65 -10.22 10.69 2.98
N PRO A 66 -11.49 10.35 2.64
CA PRO A 66 -12.27 11.16 1.73
C PRO A 66 -12.54 12.54 2.32
N GLY A 67 -12.09 13.58 1.63
CA GLY A 67 -12.28 14.98 2.04
C GLY A 67 -11.28 15.50 3.07
N ASP A 68 -10.42 14.65 3.62
CA ASP A 68 -9.34 15.05 4.53
C ASP A 68 -8.02 15.14 3.75
N LYS A 69 -7.69 16.37 3.34
CA LYS A 69 -6.48 16.64 2.56
C LYS A 69 -5.22 16.50 3.40
N ASP A 70 -5.30 16.79 4.70
CA ASP A 70 -4.13 16.78 5.57
C ASP A 70 -3.72 15.32 5.84
N LEU A 71 -4.67 14.46 6.20
CA LEU A 71 -4.42 13.01 6.34
C LEU A 71 -3.99 12.37 5.02
N SER A 72 -4.57 12.79 3.90
CA SER A 72 -4.14 12.31 2.57
C SER A 72 -2.67 12.67 2.28
N GLN A 73 -2.25 13.88 2.64
CA GLN A 73 -0.88 14.34 2.44
C GLN A 73 0.09 13.67 3.42
N GLU A 74 -0.32 13.47 4.67
CA GLU A 74 0.44 12.72 5.68
C GLU A 74 0.69 11.28 5.21
N MET A 75 -0.35 10.57 4.79
CA MET A 75 -0.23 9.20 4.26
C MET A 75 0.72 9.13 3.05
N LEU A 76 0.66 10.11 2.14
CA LEU A 76 1.59 10.18 0.99
C LEU A 76 3.04 10.35 1.44
N ASN A 77 3.28 11.19 2.44
CA ASN A 77 4.61 11.44 2.98
C ASN A 77 5.17 10.17 3.63
N GLU A 78 4.39 9.49 4.46
CA GLU A 78 4.76 8.23 5.11
C GLU A 78 5.13 7.15 4.08
N ILE A 79 4.27 6.93 3.07
CA ILE A 79 4.54 5.97 1.98
C ILE A 79 5.86 6.32 1.30
N THR A 80 6.10 7.59 1.02
CA THR A 80 7.31 8.06 0.36
C THR A 80 8.56 7.78 1.20
N GLU A 81 8.49 7.99 2.52
CA GLU A 81 9.60 7.64 3.43
C GLU A 81 9.83 6.13 3.49
N PHE A 82 8.78 5.32 3.64
CA PHE A 82 8.90 3.86 3.66
C PHE A 82 9.52 3.32 2.38
N VAL A 83 9.11 3.83 1.22
CA VAL A 83 9.70 3.44 -0.08
C VAL A 83 11.19 3.80 -0.14
N LYS A 84 11.57 5.01 0.30
CA LYS A 84 12.99 5.42 0.35
C LYS A 84 13.82 4.50 1.24
N LEU A 85 13.32 4.19 2.43
CA LEU A 85 13.98 3.28 3.38
C LEU A 85 14.14 1.87 2.79
N GLN A 86 13.10 1.34 2.17
CA GLN A 86 13.14 0.03 1.53
C GLN A 86 14.14 0.00 0.37
N LEU A 87 14.13 1.02 -0.49
CA LEU A 87 15.09 1.13 -1.60
C LEU A 87 16.54 1.22 -1.09
N ALA A 88 16.80 1.97 -0.03
CA ALA A 88 18.13 2.07 0.57
C ALA A 88 18.62 0.76 1.21
N SER A 89 17.71 -0.16 1.53
CA SER A 89 18.02 -1.47 2.11
C SER A 89 18.27 -2.57 1.08
N ILE A 90 17.97 -2.32 -0.20
CA ILE A 90 18.26 -3.27 -1.28
C ILE A 90 19.78 -3.27 -1.53
N PRO A 91 20.47 -4.41 -1.40
CA PRO A 91 21.89 -4.49 -1.68
C PRO A 91 22.18 -4.10 -3.14
N GLU A 92 23.26 -3.36 -3.37
CA GLU A 92 23.73 -3.14 -4.74
C GLU A 92 24.11 -4.48 -5.38
N PRO A 93 23.77 -4.71 -6.66
CA PRO A 93 24.28 -5.87 -7.39
C PRO A 93 25.81 -5.80 -7.42
N ALA A 94 26.48 -6.90 -7.04
CA ALA A 94 27.93 -7.04 -7.13
C ALA A 94 28.43 -7.03 -8.58
#